data_AF-A0A662KIG1-F1
#
_entry.id   AF-A0A662KIG1-F1
#
_cell.length_a   1.000
_cell.length_b   1.000
_cell.length_c   1.000
_cell.angle_alpha   90.00
_cell.angle_beta   90.00
_cell.angle_gamma   90.00
#
_symmetry.space_group_name_H-M   'P 1'
#
loop_
_entity.id
_entity.type
_entity.pdbx_description
1 polymer ?
#
loop_
_entity_poly.entity_id
_entity_poly.type
_entity_poly.pdbx_seq_one_letter_code
_entity_poly.pdbx_strand_id
1 'polypeptide(L)'
;MTVEDVLREIKVKVKEIVPSDIQITDVEFEGPLLVIYTKHPQKFAEKEHLVRQLAKMLQKRITVRPDPSVLTDSKIAEKRIKEIIPEEAGITNLYFQPDVGEVIIEAVKPGVVIGKKGALLNQIKKEVNWTPRVVRTPPIQSKTVQEIRAYLRTVSEERKSILRQIGRRLHRGESENEKFVRVVALGGFREVGRSCAMLHTKDAKILIDVGLDVSSDANGSPYLHLPEVLPLETIDAVVVTHAHLDHSGLVPVLYKYGYDGPVYCTPPTRDLMTLLQMDYLKVAVADAKKTPYSSEHIRELLKHCITLNYGDTTDIAPGVKLTLHNAGHILGSAVAHFHIGEGLYNIVFTGDIKYERTWLFDPAVNRFPRVE
;
A
#
# COMPACT_ATOMS: atom_id res chain seq x y z
N MET A 1 -27.40 -2.25 -2.08
CA MET A 1 -27.07 -0.82 -2.02
C MET A 1 -25.86 -0.61 -2.93
N THR A 2 -25.87 0.35 -3.85
CA THR A 2 -24.70 0.58 -4.72
C THR A 2 -23.58 1.27 -3.92
N VAL A 3 -22.34 1.19 -4.40
CA VAL A 3 -21.20 1.89 -3.77
C VAL A 3 -21.43 3.41 -3.74
N GLU A 4 -22.12 3.95 -4.74
CA GLU A 4 -22.46 5.37 -4.81
C GLU A 4 -23.46 5.78 -3.73
N ASP A 5 -24.44 4.92 -3.44
CA ASP A 5 -25.38 5.14 -2.34
C ASP A 5 -24.66 5.15 -0.99
N VAL A 6 -23.77 4.18 -0.76
CA VAL A 6 -22.94 4.12 0.46
C VAL A 6 -22.10 5.39 0.62
N LEU A 7 -21.47 5.84 -0.46
CA LEU A 7 -20.65 7.04 -0.46
C LEU A 7 -21.49 8.31 -0.25
N ARG A 8 -22.72 8.35 -0.77
CA ARG A 8 -23.68 9.45 -0.53
C ARG A 8 -24.12 9.51 0.93
N GLU A 9 -24.45 8.38 1.54
CA GLU A 9 -24.78 8.31 2.96
C GLU A 9 -23.61 8.75 3.85
N ILE A 10 -22.39 8.31 3.51
CA ILE A 10 -21.17 8.75 4.21
C ILE A 10 -20.98 10.26 4.06
N LYS A 11 -21.16 10.82 2.86
CA LYS A 11 -21.08 12.28 2.62
C LYS A 11 -22.05 13.07 3.50
N VAL A 12 -23.27 12.57 3.71
CA VAL A 12 -24.25 13.20 4.62
C VAL A 12 -23.78 13.13 6.07
N LYS A 13 -23.44 11.93 6.57
CA LYS A 13 -22.96 11.73 7.95
C LYS A 13 -21.73 12.55 8.29
N VAL A 14 -20.80 12.66 7.34
CA VAL A 14 -19.58 13.47 7.50
C VAL A 14 -19.93 14.96 7.64
N LYS A 15 -20.89 15.47 6.84
CA LYS A 15 -21.33 16.88 6.91
C LYS A 15 -22.06 17.22 8.22
N GLU A 16 -22.77 16.26 8.81
CA GLU A 16 -23.46 16.47 10.10
C GLU A 16 -22.50 16.61 11.28
N ILE A 17 -21.35 15.92 11.21
CA ILE A 17 -20.37 15.89 12.31
C ILE A 17 -19.32 16.99 12.15
N VAL A 18 -18.90 17.25 10.91
CA VAL A 18 -17.87 18.26 10.67
C VAL A 18 -18.50 19.65 10.78
N PRO A 19 -17.99 20.51 11.69
CA PRO A 19 -18.58 21.81 11.91
C PRO A 19 -18.48 22.71 10.66
N SER A 20 -19.45 23.61 10.50
CA SER A 20 -19.65 24.41 9.29
C SER A 20 -18.51 25.38 8.96
N ASP A 21 -17.59 25.62 9.89
CA ASP A 21 -16.37 26.41 9.69
C ASP A 21 -15.27 25.68 8.90
N ILE A 22 -15.46 24.38 8.64
CA ILE A 22 -14.57 23.51 7.86
C ILE A 22 -15.28 23.09 6.57
N GLN A 23 -14.88 23.72 5.46
CA GLN A 23 -15.37 23.35 4.14
C GLN A 23 -14.78 22.00 3.69
N ILE A 24 -15.66 21.02 3.52
CA ILE A 24 -15.38 19.74 2.86
C ILE A 24 -15.71 19.89 1.39
N THR A 25 -14.78 19.53 0.52
CA THR A 25 -14.96 19.58 -0.93
C THR A 25 -15.44 18.25 -1.47
N ASP A 26 -14.85 17.15 -1.01
CA ASP A 26 -15.20 15.82 -1.49
C ASP A 26 -14.91 14.73 -0.44
N VAL A 27 -15.54 13.56 -0.63
CA VAL A 27 -15.31 12.37 0.19
C VAL A 27 -15.29 11.17 -0.74
N GLU A 28 -14.15 10.49 -0.85
CA GLU A 28 -13.97 9.39 -1.80
C GLU A 28 -13.30 8.19 -1.13
N PHE A 29 -13.57 6.99 -1.64
CA PHE A 29 -12.75 5.82 -1.31
C PHE A 29 -11.49 5.85 -2.18
N GLU A 30 -10.31 5.76 -1.57
CA GLU A 30 -9.04 5.66 -2.28
C GLU A 30 -8.20 4.51 -1.68
N GLY A 31 -8.17 3.39 -2.39
CA GLY A 31 -7.67 2.12 -1.90
C GLY A 31 -8.44 1.70 -0.65
N PRO A 32 -7.76 1.32 0.44
CA PRO A 32 -8.42 0.92 1.69
C PRO A 32 -8.89 2.10 2.56
N LEU A 33 -8.69 3.35 2.13
CA LEU A 33 -8.96 4.54 2.93
C LEU A 33 -10.23 5.26 2.49
N LEU A 34 -10.96 5.79 3.46
CA LEU A 34 -11.93 6.85 3.22
C LEU A 34 -11.21 8.20 3.32
N VAL A 35 -11.13 8.92 2.19
CA VAL A 35 -10.43 10.19 2.09
C VAL A 35 -11.43 11.34 2.16
N ILE A 36 -11.23 12.26 3.10
CA ILE A 36 -12.00 13.49 3.22
C ILE A 36 -11.12 14.64 2.72
N TYR A 37 -11.55 15.29 1.63
CA TYR A 37 -10.89 16.47 1.08
C TYR A 37 -11.43 17.75 1.70
N THR A 38 -10.54 18.65 2.10
CA THR A 38 -10.91 19.93 2.70
C THR A 38 -10.00 21.07 2.23
N LYS A 39 -10.59 22.26 2.08
CA LYS A 39 -9.83 23.50 1.86
C LYS A 39 -9.16 24.02 3.13
N HIS A 40 -9.49 23.47 4.30
CA HIS A 40 -8.99 23.91 5.60
C HIS A 40 -8.38 22.75 6.41
N PRO A 41 -7.32 22.09 5.91
CA PRO A 41 -6.72 20.92 6.57
C PRO A 41 -6.15 21.24 7.96
N GLN A 42 -5.84 22.50 8.26
CA GLN A 42 -5.35 22.94 9.58
C GLN A 42 -6.45 22.95 10.63
N LYS A 43 -7.61 23.55 10.33
CA LYS A 43 -8.76 23.55 11.23
C LYS A 43 -9.22 22.13 11.57
N PHE A 44 -9.08 21.21 10.62
CA PHE A 44 -9.34 19.80 10.85
C PHE A 44 -8.32 19.18 11.81
N ALA A 45 -7.03 19.48 11.62
CA ALA A 45 -5.95 18.97 12.47
C ALA A 45 -6.00 19.48 13.92
N GLU A 46 -6.47 20.71 14.14
CA GLU A 46 -6.67 21.28 15.49
C GLU A 46 -7.75 20.53 16.28
N LYS A 47 -8.71 19.89 15.60
CA LYS A 47 -9.82 19.15 16.19
C LYS A 47 -9.53 17.64 16.20
N GLU A 48 -8.53 17.20 16.97
CA GLU A 48 -8.07 15.79 17.01
C GLU A 48 -9.19 14.75 17.24
N HIS A 49 -10.21 15.10 18.02
CA HIS A 49 -11.33 14.21 18.33
C HIS A 49 -12.20 13.89 17.12
N LEU A 50 -12.23 14.77 16.12
CA LEU A 50 -13.12 14.68 14.97
C LEU A 50 -12.81 13.46 14.09
N VAL A 51 -11.54 13.23 13.78
CA VAL A 51 -11.11 12.05 12.99
C VAL A 51 -11.46 10.76 13.73
N ARG A 52 -11.21 10.69 15.04
CA ARG A 52 -11.48 9.50 15.85
C ARG A 52 -12.98 9.22 15.95
N GLN A 53 -13.79 10.25 16.12
CA GLN A 53 -15.26 10.13 16.15
C GLN A 53 -15.80 9.62 14.82
N LEU A 54 -15.36 10.21 13.70
CA LEU A 54 -15.75 9.76 12.36
C LEU A 54 -15.31 8.31 12.10
N ALA A 55 -14.07 7.95 12.45
CA ALA A 55 -13.55 6.61 12.24
C ALA A 55 -14.34 5.56 13.05
N LYS A 56 -14.68 5.87 14.31
CA LYS A 56 -15.49 4.98 15.16
C LYS A 56 -16.90 4.80 14.64
N MET A 57 -17.53 5.87 14.18
CA MET A 57 -18.92 5.83 13.69
C MET A 57 -19.02 5.12 12.33
N LEU A 58 -18.07 5.39 11.42
CA LEU A 58 -18.08 4.80 10.09
C LEU A 58 -17.44 3.41 10.04
N GLN A 59 -16.76 3.00 11.12
CA GLN A 59 -15.97 1.76 11.22
C GLN A 59 -15.00 1.59 10.05
N LYS A 60 -14.39 2.71 9.63
CA LYS A 60 -13.49 2.79 8.48
C LYS A 60 -12.23 3.57 8.82
N ARG A 61 -11.14 3.28 8.12
CA ARG A 61 -9.90 4.05 8.23
C ARG A 61 -10.05 5.35 7.45
N ILE A 62 -10.00 6.48 8.16
CA ILE A 62 -10.22 7.81 7.59
C ILE A 62 -8.90 8.55 7.52
N THR A 63 -8.68 9.22 6.38
CA THR A 63 -7.62 10.21 6.24
C THR A 63 -8.18 11.52 5.74
N VAL A 64 -7.60 12.63 6.18
CA VAL A 64 -7.98 13.97 5.76
C VAL A 64 -6.88 14.51 4.89
N ARG A 65 -7.22 14.99 3.70
CA ARG A 65 -6.26 15.54 2.74
C ARG A 65 -6.60 16.98 2.37
N PRO A 66 -5.58 17.82 2.09
CA PRO A 66 -5.81 19.11 1.47
C PRO A 66 -6.47 18.90 0.09
N ASP A 67 -7.43 19.75 -0.24
CA ASP A 67 -7.99 19.79 -1.59
C ASP A 67 -6.88 20.14 -2.61
N PRO A 68 -6.79 19.44 -3.77
CA PRO A 68 -5.80 19.76 -4.79
C PRO A 68 -5.82 21.23 -5.24
N SER A 69 -6.98 21.91 -5.19
CA SER A 69 -7.12 23.32 -5.58
C SER A 69 -6.43 24.28 -4.60
N VAL A 70 -6.09 23.85 -3.39
CA VAL A 70 -5.41 24.68 -2.39
C VAL A 70 -3.93 24.32 -2.23
N LEU A 71 -3.48 23.23 -2.87
CA LEU A 71 -2.07 22.85 -2.87
C LEU A 71 -1.25 23.87 -3.66
N THR A 72 -0.17 24.34 -3.06
CA THR A 72 0.79 25.19 -3.75
C THR A 72 1.54 24.37 -4.80
N ASP A 73 1.85 24.95 -5.96
CA ASP A 73 2.70 24.29 -6.97
C ASP A 73 4.00 23.75 -6.32
N SER A 74 4.41 22.54 -6.68
CA SER A 74 5.54 21.86 -6.03
C SER A 74 6.84 22.65 -6.12
N LYS A 75 7.11 23.41 -7.20
CA LYS A 75 8.34 24.21 -7.33
C LYS A 75 8.31 25.42 -6.42
N ILE A 76 7.13 26.03 -6.25
CA ILE A 76 6.95 27.17 -5.34
C ILE A 76 7.00 26.67 -3.88
N ALA A 77 6.35 25.55 -3.58
CA ALA A 77 6.38 24.91 -2.28
C ALA A 77 7.81 24.53 -1.88
N GLU A 78 8.60 23.98 -2.81
CA GLU A 78 10.00 23.65 -2.60
C GLU A 78 10.83 24.85 -2.15
N LYS A 79 10.67 26.01 -2.82
CA LYS A 79 11.38 27.25 -2.45
C LYS A 79 10.99 27.72 -1.06
N ARG A 80 9.68 27.80 -0.77
CA ARG A 80 9.17 28.22 0.54
C ARG A 80 9.65 27.30 1.66
N ILE A 81 9.63 25.98 1.46
CA ILE A 81 10.11 25.02 2.45
C ILE A 81 11.59 25.26 2.77
N LYS A 82 12.41 25.53 1.74
CA LYS A 82 13.85 25.85 1.91
C LYS A 82 14.08 27.19 2.61
N GLU A 83 13.18 28.16 2.46
CA GLU A 83 13.26 29.46 3.15
C GLU A 83 12.84 29.37 4.63
N ILE A 84 11.84 28.53 4.95
CA ILE A 84 11.34 28.35 6.32
C ILE A 84 12.33 27.53 7.17
N ILE A 85 12.92 26.48 6.60
CA ILE A 85 13.77 25.55 7.34
C ILE A 85 15.20 26.11 7.46
N PRO A 86 15.77 26.17 8.67
CA PRO A 86 17.16 26.59 8.87
C PRO A 86 18.15 25.72 8.10
N GLU A 87 19.19 26.31 7.50
CA GLU A 87 20.24 25.59 6.75
C GLU A 87 20.92 24.50 7.61
N GLU A 88 21.03 24.73 8.91
CA GLU A 88 21.58 23.78 9.90
C GLU A 88 20.82 22.44 9.99
N ALA A 89 19.57 22.38 9.50
CA ALA A 89 18.80 21.16 9.40
C ALA A 89 19.38 20.18 8.37
N GLY A 90 20.09 20.71 7.37
CA GLY A 90 20.72 19.95 6.29
C GLY A 90 19.70 19.18 5.46
N ILE A 91 18.79 19.89 4.78
CA ILE A 91 17.84 19.26 3.85
C ILE A 91 18.62 18.66 2.69
N THR A 92 18.40 17.37 2.41
CA THR A 92 19.01 16.70 1.27
C THR A 92 18.03 16.54 0.11
N ASN A 93 16.78 16.18 0.38
CA ASN A 93 15.78 15.92 -0.65
C ASN A 93 14.37 16.36 -0.21
N LEU A 94 13.54 16.72 -1.20
CA LEU A 94 12.12 17.00 -1.05
C LEU A 94 11.34 16.17 -2.08
N TYR A 95 10.48 15.26 -1.60
CA TYR A 95 9.67 14.41 -2.46
C TYR A 95 8.19 14.74 -2.30
N PHE A 96 7.60 15.32 -3.34
CA PHE A 96 6.17 15.62 -3.38
C PHE A 96 5.39 14.41 -3.89
N GLN A 97 4.29 14.09 -3.23
CA GLN A 97 3.35 13.03 -3.57
C GLN A 97 1.97 13.64 -3.85
N PRO A 98 1.70 14.09 -5.10
CA PRO A 98 0.46 14.80 -5.44
C PRO A 98 -0.80 13.97 -5.25
N ASP A 99 -0.69 12.64 -5.40
CA ASP A 99 -1.78 11.68 -5.20
C ASP A 99 -2.34 11.73 -3.77
N VAL A 100 -1.47 11.97 -2.77
CA VAL A 100 -1.85 12.04 -1.36
C VAL A 100 -1.76 13.44 -0.73
N GLY A 101 -1.21 14.42 -1.44
CA GLY A 101 -1.02 15.79 -0.93
C GLY A 101 0.04 15.90 0.18
N GLU A 102 1.04 15.02 0.15
CA GLU A 102 2.13 14.96 1.13
C GLU A 102 3.48 15.38 0.52
N VAL A 103 4.35 15.93 1.36
CA VAL A 103 5.75 16.20 1.01
C VAL A 103 6.67 15.51 2.02
N ILE A 104 7.51 14.60 1.54
CA ILE A 104 8.55 13.97 2.35
C ILE A 104 9.78 14.88 2.35
N ILE A 105 10.21 15.28 3.54
CA ILE A 105 11.38 16.14 3.77
C ILE A 105 12.49 15.27 4.35
N GLU A 106 13.54 15.02 3.56
CA GLU A 106 14.74 14.34 4.05
C GLU A 106 15.73 15.36 4.59
N ALA A 107 16.08 15.23 5.86
CA ALA A 107 17.03 16.13 6.53
C ALA A 107 18.02 15.35 7.41
N VAL A 108 19.25 15.85 7.51
CA VAL A 108 20.29 15.29 8.40
C VAL A 108 19.85 15.40 9.86
N LYS A 109 19.23 16.53 10.23
CA LYS A 109 18.67 16.79 11.56
C LYS A 109 17.14 16.99 11.52
N PRO A 110 16.34 15.92 11.52
CA PRO A 110 14.87 16.00 11.50
C PRO A 110 14.26 16.85 12.61
N GLY A 111 14.86 16.82 13.82
CA GLY A 111 14.37 17.57 14.97
C GLY A 111 14.36 19.09 14.75
N VAL A 112 15.28 19.61 13.94
CA VAL A 112 15.34 21.04 13.58
C VAL A 112 14.18 21.38 12.64
N VAL A 113 13.90 20.52 11.65
CA VAL A 113 12.78 20.68 10.71
C VAL A 113 11.42 20.63 11.41
N ILE A 114 11.27 19.79 12.42
CA ILE A 114 10.03 19.70 13.20
C ILE A 114 9.86 20.96 14.06
N GLY A 115 10.95 21.46 14.66
CA GLY A 115 10.95 22.59 15.56
C GLY A 115 10.37 22.27 16.95
N LYS A 116 10.47 23.22 17.88
CA LYS A 116 9.92 23.06 19.24
C LYS A 116 8.40 22.85 19.17
N LYS A 117 7.91 21.73 19.71
CA LYS A 117 6.49 21.34 19.69
C LYS A 117 5.86 21.34 18.29
N GLY A 118 6.64 21.10 17.23
CA GLY A 118 6.10 21.05 15.86
C GLY A 118 5.81 22.43 15.24
N ALA A 119 6.28 23.53 15.85
CA ALA A 119 5.96 24.88 15.37
C ALA A 119 6.37 25.10 13.91
N LEU A 120 7.55 24.64 13.52
CA LEU A 120 8.07 24.82 12.16
C LEU A 120 7.32 23.93 11.17
N LEU A 121 7.00 22.70 11.56
CA LEU A 121 6.16 21.79 10.77
C LEU A 121 4.77 22.39 10.49
N ASN A 122 4.16 23.00 11.50
CA ASN A 122 2.86 23.68 11.38
C ASN A 122 2.96 24.93 10.49
N GLN A 123 4.06 25.67 10.59
CA GLN A 123 4.33 26.82 9.70
C GLN A 123 4.44 26.37 8.25
N ILE A 124 5.20 25.31 7.95
CA ILE A 124 5.31 24.74 6.59
C ILE A 124 3.92 24.36 6.08
N LYS A 125 3.14 23.61 6.88
CA LYS A 125 1.77 23.22 6.52
C LYS A 125 0.88 24.44 6.22
N LYS A 126 1.15 25.58 6.85
CA LYS A 126 0.41 26.83 6.64
C LYS A 126 0.82 27.61 5.41
N GLU A 127 2.10 27.59 5.06
CA GLU A 127 2.61 28.36 3.92
C GLU A 127 2.49 27.61 2.59
N VAL A 128 2.53 26.27 2.60
CA VAL A 128 2.51 25.49 1.36
C VAL A 128 1.25 24.63 1.17
N ASN A 129 0.45 24.41 2.22
CA ASN A 129 -0.74 23.54 2.25
C ASN A 129 -0.49 22.03 1.98
N TRP A 130 0.75 21.63 1.72
CA TRP A 130 1.16 20.23 1.72
C TRP A 130 1.24 19.70 3.15
N THR A 131 1.00 18.41 3.34
CA THR A 131 1.23 17.74 4.63
C THR A 131 2.71 17.30 4.70
N PRO A 132 3.54 17.94 5.54
CA PRO A 132 4.96 17.60 5.62
C PRO A 132 5.19 16.33 6.45
N ARG A 133 5.99 15.41 5.92
CA ARG A 133 6.50 14.23 6.62
C ARG A 133 8.01 14.29 6.67
N VAL A 134 8.56 14.51 7.85
CA VAL A 134 10.01 14.63 8.03
C VAL A 134 10.61 13.24 8.25
N VAL A 135 11.67 12.93 7.50
CA VAL A 135 12.46 11.71 7.66
C VAL A 135 13.94 12.07 7.74
N ARG A 136 14.73 11.23 8.41
CA ARG A 136 16.19 11.40 8.42
C ARG A 136 16.75 11.05 7.05
N THR A 137 17.70 11.85 6.55
CA THR A 137 18.48 11.51 5.37
C THR A 137 19.13 10.13 5.55
N PRO A 138 18.89 9.18 4.62
CA PRO A 138 19.53 7.89 4.70
C PRO A 138 21.05 8.03 4.45
N PRO A 139 21.90 7.28 5.16
CA PRO A 139 23.35 7.35 4.97
C PRO A 139 23.78 6.88 3.58
N ILE A 140 22.99 6.00 2.96
CA ILE A 140 23.20 5.50 1.61
C ILE A 140 21.97 5.86 0.78
N GLN A 141 22.19 6.54 -0.34
CA GLN A 141 21.13 6.89 -1.28
C GLN A 141 20.83 5.70 -2.20
N SER A 142 19.57 5.28 -2.25
CA SER A 142 19.12 4.20 -3.12
C SER A 142 18.57 4.75 -4.43
N LYS A 143 19.22 4.39 -5.56
CA LYS A 143 18.75 4.74 -6.90
C LYS A 143 17.36 4.18 -7.17
N THR A 144 17.09 2.94 -6.76
CA THR A 144 15.77 2.30 -6.93
C THR A 144 14.66 3.09 -6.24
N VAL A 145 14.88 3.52 -5.00
CA VAL A 145 13.88 4.31 -4.26
C VAL A 145 13.61 5.64 -4.96
N GLN A 146 14.67 6.32 -5.44
CA GLN A 146 14.53 7.57 -6.18
C GLN A 146 13.76 7.38 -7.49
N GLU A 147 14.05 6.32 -8.24
CA GLU A 147 13.37 5.98 -9.51
C GLU A 147 11.90 5.64 -9.28
N ILE A 148 11.56 4.85 -8.25
CA ILE A 148 10.17 4.54 -7.89
C ILE A 148 9.42 5.82 -7.52
N ARG A 149 10.00 6.66 -6.65
CA ARG A 149 9.37 7.94 -6.26
C ARG A 149 9.16 8.87 -7.45
N ALA A 150 10.16 8.99 -8.33
CA ALA A 150 10.06 9.79 -9.54
C ALA A 150 8.96 9.26 -10.46
N TYR A 151 8.92 7.95 -10.71
CA TYR A 151 7.89 7.32 -11.53
C TYR A 151 6.48 7.57 -10.95
N LEU A 152 6.26 7.28 -9.66
CA LEU A 152 4.96 7.49 -9.01
C LEU A 152 4.48 8.94 -9.06
N ARG A 153 5.39 9.91 -9.01
CA ARG A 153 5.06 11.32 -9.20
C ARG A 153 4.53 11.60 -10.61
N THR A 154 5.16 11.02 -11.64
CA THR A 154 4.75 11.22 -13.04
C THR A 154 3.37 10.65 -13.36
N VAL A 155 2.97 9.58 -12.66
CA VAL A 155 1.69 8.88 -12.86
C VAL A 155 0.67 9.15 -11.75
N SER A 156 0.83 10.24 -11.00
CA SER A 156 0.02 10.53 -9.80
C SER A 156 -1.49 10.64 -10.07
N GLU A 157 -1.90 11.28 -11.17
CA GLU A 157 -3.33 11.38 -11.55
C GLU A 157 -3.92 10.02 -11.92
N GLU A 158 -3.17 9.20 -12.66
CA GLU A 158 -3.58 7.84 -13.02
C GLU A 158 -3.69 6.96 -11.76
N ARG A 159 -2.69 7.02 -10.88
CA ARG A 159 -2.67 6.31 -9.59
C ARG A 159 -3.87 6.70 -8.73
N LYS A 160 -4.25 7.98 -8.70
CA LYS A 160 -5.45 8.44 -7.98
C LYS A 160 -6.73 7.80 -8.53
N SER A 161 -6.85 7.68 -9.85
CA SER A 161 -7.98 6.98 -10.49
C SER A 161 -8.00 5.49 -10.11
N ILE A 162 -6.84 4.82 -10.18
CA ILE A 162 -6.68 3.41 -9.79
C ILE A 162 -7.10 3.20 -8.33
N LEU A 163 -6.62 4.04 -7.41
CA LEU A 163 -7.01 3.96 -5.99
C LEU A 163 -8.53 4.14 -5.81
N ARG A 164 -9.17 5.04 -6.56
CA ARG A 164 -10.63 5.21 -6.50
C ARG A 164 -11.38 3.98 -6.99
N GLN A 165 -10.93 3.36 -8.08
CA GLN A 165 -11.50 2.12 -8.59
C GLN A 165 -11.37 0.98 -7.57
N ILE A 166 -10.18 0.80 -6.98
CA ILE A 166 -9.91 -0.20 -5.93
C ILE A 166 -10.82 0.05 -4.72
N GLY A 167 -10.89 1.30 -4.26
CA GLY A 167 -11.71 1.68 -3.11
C GLY A 167 -13.19 1.39 -3.32
N ARG A 168 -13.71 1.61 -4.54
CA ARG A 168 -15.09 1.26 -4.89
C ARG A 168 -15.31 -0.25 -4.91
N ARG A 169 -14.40 -1.03 -5.50
CA ARG A 169 -14.50 -2.51 -5.53
C ARG A 169 -14.48 -3.12 -4.13
N LEU A 170 -13.70 -2.54 -3.23
CA LEU A 170 -13.59 -2.97 -1.83
C LEU A 170 -14.91 -2.79 -1.06
N HIS A 171 -15.69 -1.77 -1.42
CA HIS A 171 -16.90 -1.33 -0.71
C HIS A 171 -18.22 -1.78 -1.37
N ARG A 172 -18.18 -2.80 -2.24
CA ARG A 172 -19.35 -3.30 -2.99
C ARG A 172 -20.38 -4.07 -2.15
N GLY A 173 -20.10 -4.33 -0.87
CA GLY A 173 -20.94 -5.12 0.04
C GLY A 173 -20.58 -6.62 0.05
N GLU A 174 -21.13 -7.34 1.03
CA GLU A 174 -20.99 -8.79 1.21
C GLU A 174 -22.30 -9.49 0.84
N SER A 175 -22.21 -10.73 0.35
CA SER A 175 -23.39 -11.55 0.05
C SER A 175 -23.98 -12.15 1.34
N GLU A 176 -25.31 -12.21 1.45
CA GLU A 176 -26.01 -12.82 2.61
C GLU A 176 -26.01 -14.37 2.58
N ASN A 177 -25.43 -14.97 1.54
CA ASN A 177 -25.45 -16.41 1.30
C ASN A 177 -24.48 -17.18 2.20
N GLU A 178 -24.37 -18.49 1.94
CA GLU A 178 -23.43 -19.39 2.60
C GLU A 178 -22.01 -18.81 2.69
N LYS A 179 -21.44 -18.88 3.90
CA LYS A 179 -20.10 -18.41 4.21
C LYS A 179 -19.15 -19.61 4.22
N PHE A 180 -18.09 -19.52 3.43
CA PHE A 180 -16.99 -20.48 3.45
C PHE A 180 -15.64 -19.76 3.40
N VAL A 181 -14.61 -20.47 3.84
CA VAL A 181 -13.21 -20.09 3.67
C VAL A 181 -12.47 -21.32 3.15
N ARG A 182 -11.72 -21.17 2.06
CA ARG A 182 -10.87 -22.23 1.53
C ARG A 182 -9.54 -21.68 1.03
N VAL A 183 -8.53 -22.54 1.07
CA VAL A 183 -7.20 -22.25 0.51
C VAL A 183 -6.96 -23.16 -0.68
N VAL A 184 -6.53 -22.60 -1.79
CA VAL A 184 -6.13 -23.34 -2.99
C VAL A 184 -4.61 -23.21 -3.14
N ALA A 185 -3.92 -24.34 -3.18
CA ALA A 185 -2.49 -24.40 -3.45
C ALA A 185 -2.25 -24.27 -4.96
N LEU A 186 -1.47 -23.28 -5.39
CA LEU A 186 -1.17 -23.00 -6.80
C LEU A 186 0.32 -23.16 -7.13
N GLY A 187 1.19 -23.26 -6.13
CA GLY A 187 2.63 -23.51 -6.26
C GLY A 187 3.34 -23.35 -4.91
N GLY A 188 4.50 -24.00 -4.74
CA GLY A 188 5.26 -23.95 -3.48
C GLY A 188 4.76 -24.91 -2.38
N PHE A 189 3.93 -25.89 -2.73
CA PHE A 189 3.45 -26.92 -1.81
C PHE A 189 4.15 -28.25 -2.10
N ARG A 190 4.89 -28.79 -1.12
CA ARG A 190 5.82 -29.93 -1.26
C ARG A 190 7.01 -29.66 -2.21
N GLU A 191 7.36 -28.40 -2.40
CA GLU A 191 8.50 -27.94 -3.19
C GLU A 191 8.98 -26.58 -2.67
N VAL A 192 10.16 -26.13 -3.12
CA VAL A 192 10.66 -24.76 -2.94
C VAL A 192 10.65 -24.09 -4.30
N GLY A 193 10.18 -22.85 -4.38
CA GLY A 193 9.99 -22.13 -5.64
C GLY A 193 8.51 -21.90 -5.95
N ARG A 194 8.24 -20.90 -6.79
CA ARG A 194 6.90 -20.56 -7.33
C ARG A 194 5.78 -20.51 -6.28
N SER A 195 6.08 -20.00 -5.09
CA SER A 195 5.11 -19.86 -3.99
C SER A 195 3.89 -19.09 -4.45
N CYS A 196 2.72 -19.72 -4.35
CA CYS A 196 1.44 -19.12 -4.69
C CYS A 196 0.30 -19.90 -4.02
N ALA A 197 -0.47 -19.21 -3.20
CA ALA A 197 -1.70 -19.72 -2.63
C ALA A 197 -2.85 -18.75 -2.95
N MET A 198 -4.08 -19.27 -2.96
CA MET A 198 -5.27 -18.43 -3.04
C MET A 198 -6.14 -18.62 -1.80
N LEU A 199 -6.41 -17.53 -1.09
CA LEU A 199 -7.45 -17.45 -0.09
C LEU A 199 -8.76 -17.08 -0.78
N HIS A 200 -9.77 -17.95 -0.66
CA HIS A 200 -11.03 -17.81 -1.37
C HIS A 200 -12.20 -17.90 -0.38
N THR A 201 -12.99 -16.84 -0.33
CA THR A 201 -14.25 -16.76 0.40
C THR A 201 -15.42 -16.70 -0.59
N LYS A 202 -16.65 -16.54 -0.12
CA LYS A 202 -17.79 -16.36 -1.01
C LYS A 202 -17.67 -15.12 -1.91
N ASP A 203 -17.12 -14.03 -1.37
CA ASP A 203 -17.13 -12.70 -1.98
C ASP A 203 -15.74 -12.17 -2.35
N ALA A 204 -14.68 -12.88 -1.97
CA ALA A 204 -13.31 -12.46 -2.20
C ALA A 204 -12.38 -13.58 -2.71
N LYS A 205 -11.52 -13.25 -3.67
CA LYS A 205 -10.36 -14.07 -4.08
C LYS A 205 -9.08 -13.28 -3.88
N ILE A 206 -8.17 -13.79 -3.06
CA ILE A 206 -6.91 -13.13 -2.74
C ILE A 206 -5.76 -14.09 -3.06
N LEU A 207 -4.85 -13.67 -3.93
CA LEU A 207 -3.60 -14.39 -4.14
C LEU A 207 -2.58 -13.99 -3.07
N ILE A 208 -1.85 -14.97 -2.56
CA ILE A 208 -0.79 -14.80 -1.57
C ILE A 208 0.46 -15.33 -2.21
N ASP A 209 1.37 -14.41 -2.51
CA ASP A 209 2.55 -14.60 -3.34
C ASP A 209 2.24 -15.08 -4.77
N VAL A 210 3.11 -14.72 -5.71
CA VAL A 210 3.10 -15.15 -7.11
C VAL A 210 4.55 -15.28 -7.54
N GLY A 211 5.16 -16.36 -7.08
CA GLY A 211 6.57 -16.64 -7.25
C GLY A 211 6.99 -17.13 -8.64
N LEU A 212 8.30 -17.10 -8.88
CA LEU A 212 8.99 -17.80 -9.96
C LEU A 212 9.91 -18.86 -9.35
N ASP A 213 9.81 -20.11 -9.76
CA ASP A 213 10.90 -21.06 -9.54
C ASP A 213 12.03 -20.75 -10.55
N VAL A 214 13.08 -20.11 -10.04
CA VAL A 214 14.26 -19.69 -10.81
C VAL A 214 15.16 -20.86 -11.22
N SER A 215 14.98 -22.04 -10.61
CA SER A 215 15.79 -23.23 -10.88
C SER A 215 15.24 -24.10 -12.02
N SER A 216 13.96 -23.94 -12.35
CA SER A 216 13.29 -24.73 -13.39
C SER A 216 13.41 -24.07 -14.77
N ASP A 217 13.93 -24.82 -15.74
CA ASP A 217 14.01 -24.39 -17.14
C ASP A 217 12.70 -24.50 -17.94
N ALA A 218 11.71 -25.30 -17.47
CA ALA A 218 10.52 -25.65 -18.28
C ALA A 218 9.16 -25.27 -17.65
N ASN A 219 9.03 -25.21 -16.31
CA ASN A 219 7.75 -24.95 -15.66
C ASN A 219 7.88 -24.20 -14.31
N GLY A 220 8.54 -23.04 -14.33
CA GLY A 220 8.78 -22.25 -13.12
C GLY A 220 7.58 -21.41 -12.64
N SER A 221 6.43 -21.48 -13.31
CA SER A 221 5.23 -20.69 -12.96
C SER A 221 4.30 -21.47 -12.02
N PRO A 222 3.57 -20.77 -11.12
CA PRO A 222 2.38 -21.32 -10.48
C PRO A 222 1.31 -21.69 -11.50
N TYR A 223 0.33 -22.50 -11.08
CA TYR A 223 -0.81 -22.96 -11.88
C TYR A 223 -1.87 -21.85 -12.07
N LEU A 224 -1.48 -20.71 -12.66
CA LEU A 224 -2.35 -19.54 -12.86
C LEU A 224 -3.45 -19.75 -13.93
N HIS A 225 -3.37 -20.84 -14.71
CA HIS A 225 -4.35 -21.19 -15.73
C HIS A 225 -5.56 -21.95 -15.19
N LEU A 226 -5.59 -22.25 -13.90
CA LEU A 226 -6.69 -23.00 -13.29
C LEU A 226 -8.00 -22.19 -13.26
N PRO A 227 -9.17 -22.84 -13.38
CA PRO A 227 -10.47 -22.16 -13.37
C PRO A 227 -10.75 -21.34 -12.12
N GLU A 228 -10.12 -21.67 -11.00
CA GLU A 228 -10.25 -20.91 -9.76
C GLU A 228 -9.64 -19.50 -9.87
N VAL A 229 -8.55 -19.38 -10.63
CA VAL A 229 -7.76 -18.14 -10.80
C VAL A 229 -8.31 -17.31 -11.96
N LEU A 230 -8.73 -17.95 -13.05
CA LEU A 230 -9.28 -17.26 -14.22
C LEU A 230 -10.79 -16.97 -14.08
N PRO A 231 -11.28 -15.85 -14.63
CA PRO A 231 -10.53 -14.75 -15.21
C PRO A 231 -9.87 -13.86 -14.13
N LEU A 232 -8.71 -13.25 -14.42
CA LEU A 232 -7.87 -12.57 -13.43
C LEU A 232 -8.53 -11.34 -12.79
N GLU A 233 -9.50 -10.75 -13.48
CA GLU A 233 -10.32 -9.63 -13.03
C GLU A 233 -11.20 -10.01 -11.82
N THR A 234 -11.38 -11.31 -11.54
CA THR A 234 -12.08 -11.80 -10.35
C THR A 234 -11.22 -11.82 -9.10
N ILE A 235 -9.92 -11.57 -9.22
CA ILE A 235 -8.99 -11.49 -8.09
C ILE A 235 -9.10 -10.10 -7.48
N ASP A 236 -9.42 -10.04 -6.19
CA ASP A 236 -9.61 -8.78 -5.46
C ASP A 236 -8.31 -8.15 -5.03
N ALA A 237 -7.31 -8.97 -4.71
CA ALA A 237 -6.03 -8.51 -4.23
C ALA A 237 -4.92 -9.56 -4.43
N VAL A 238 -3.69 -9.06 -4.54
CA VAL A 238 -2.47 -9.86 -4.38
C VAL A 238 -1.75 -9.38 -3.14
N VAL A 239 -1.33 -10.30 -2.26
CA VAL A 239 -0.51 -9.99 -1.09
C VAL A 239 0.87 -10.60 -1.31
N VAL A 240 1.93 -9.79 -1.22
CA VAL A 240 3.31 -10.24 -1.33
C VAL A 240 3.96 -10.22 0.05
N THR A 241 4.34 -11.39 0.55
CA THR A 241 4.92 -11.58 1.88
C THR A 241 6.31 -10.94 1.96
N HIS A 242 7.15 -11.16 0.96
CA HIS A 242 8.50 -10.61 0.90
C HIS A 242 9.04 -10.56 -0.54
N ALA A 243 10.19 -9.92 -0.72
CA ALA A 243 10.68 -9.51 -2.03
C ALA A 243 11.37 -10.60 -2.86
N HIS A 244 11.63 -11.80 -2.34
CA HIS A 244 12.33 -12.81 -3.12
C HIS A 244 11.54 -13.22 -4.38
N LEU A 245 12.25 -13.63 -5.43
CA LEU A 245 11.66 -13.91 -6.73
C LEU A 245 10.75 -15.15 -6.70
N ASP A 246 11.02 -16.10 -5.84
CA ASP A 246 10.16 -17.27 -5.61
C ASP A 246 8.87 -16.97 -4.85
N HIS A 247 8.64 -15.72 -4.44
CA HIS A 247 7.38 -15.21 -3.88
C HIS A 247 6.78 -14.04 -4.67
N SER A 248 7.59 -13.30 -5.39
CA SER A 248 7.18 -12.04 -6.03
C SER A 248 7.48 -11.96 -7.53
N GLY A 249 8.24 -12.92 -8.06
CA GLY A 249 8.87 -12.83 -9.37
C GLY A 249 7.89 -12.83 -10.54
N LEU A 250 6.69 -13.38 -10.38
CA LEU A 250 5.66 -13.44 -11.44
C LEU A 250 4.46 -12.53 -11.17
N VAL A 251 4.45 -11.70 -10.13
CA VAL A 251 3.36 -10.71 -9.94
C VAL A 251 3.18 -9.81 -11.18
N PRO A 252 4.23 -9.33 -11.90
CA PRO A 252 4.06 -8.57 -13.14
C PRO A 252 3.35 -9.33 -14.26
N VAL A 253 3.40 -10.67 -14.26
CA VAL A 253 2.68 -11.50 -15.25
C VAL A 253 1.17 -11.33 -15.13
N LEU A 254 0.65 -11.09 -13.94
CA LEU A 254 -0.78 -10.88 -13.75
C LEU A 254 -1.26 -9.66 -14.55
N TYR A 255 -0.53 -8.55 -14.51
CA TYR A 255 -0.85 -7.33 -15.27
C TYR A 255 -0.74 -7.52 -16.78
N LYS A 256 0.20 -8.37 -17.23
CA LYS A 256 0.29 -8.75 -18.65
C LYS A 256 -0.97 -9.47 -19.14
N TYR A 257 -1.62 -10.23 -18.26
CA TYR A 257 -2.77 -11.05 -18.59
C TYR A 257 -4.12 -10.48 -18.12
N GLY A 258 -4.17 -9.19 -17.75
CA GLY A 258 -5.43 -8.48 -17.52
C GLY A 258 -5.81 -8.23 -16.06
N TYR A 259 -4.97 -8.62 -15.08
CA TYR A 259 -5.18 -8.19 -13.70
C TYR A 259 -5.05 -6.67 -13.56
N ASP A 260 -6.02 -6.04 -12.91
CA ASP A 260 -6.08 -4.59 -12.67
C ASP A 260 -6.36 -4.26 -11.19
N GLY A 261 -6.19 -5.23 -10.28
CA GLY A 261 -6.38 -5.06 -8.84
C GLY A 261 -5.14 -4.55 -8.11
N PRO A 262 -5.20 -4.37 -6.78
CA PRO A 262 -4.09 -3.93 -5.94
C PRO A 262 -3.03 -5.02 -5.66
N VAL A 263 -1.80 -4.60 -5.37
CA VAL A 263 -0.80 -5.43 -4.67
C VAL A 263 -0.53 -4.84 -3.29
N TYR A 264 -0.69 -5.63 -2.23
CA TYR A 264 -0.37 -5.24 -0.86
C TYR A 264 0.93 -5.87 -0.41
N CYS A 265 1.84 -5.05 0.10
CA CYS A 265 3.11 -5.50 0.69
C CYS A 265 3.65 -4.43 1.65
N THR A 266 4.78 -4.68 2.31
CA THR A 266 5.46 -3.64 3.07
C THR A 266 6.20 -2.65 2.15
N PRO A 267 6.49 -1.41 2.62
CA PRO A 267 7.26 -0.46 1.83
C PRO A 267 8.62 -1.00 1.35
N PRO A 268 9.44 -1.68 2.19
CA PRO A 268 10.70 -2.25 1.71
C PRO A 268 10.50 -3.39 0.70
N THR A 269 9.47 -4.22 0.88
CA THR A 269 9.16 -5.29 -0.08
C THR A 269 8.85 -4.73 -1.47
N ARG A 270 8.11 -3.62 -1.60
CA ARG A 270 7.88 -2.97 -2.90
C ARG A 270 9.20 -2.61 -3.59
N ASP A 271 10.09 -1.95 -2.86
CA ASP A 271 11.32 -1.41 -3.40
C ASP A 271 12.28 -2.54 -3.82
N LEU A 272 12.44 -3.55 -2.96
CA LEU A 272 13.29 -4.72 -3.22
C LEU A 272 12.71 -5.62 -4.32
N MET A 273 11.40 -5.88 -4.32
CA MET A 273 10.73 -6.66 -5.36
C MET A 273 10.93 -6.00 -6.74
N THR A 274 10.77 -4.68 -6.83
CA THR A 274 11.00 -3.93 -8.07
C THR A 274 12.45 -4.05 -8.54
N LEU A 275 13.41 -3.93 -7.61
CA LEU A 275 14.84 -4.11 -7.92
C LEU A 275 15.11 -5.50 -8.49
N LEU A 276 14.64 -6.55 -7.80
CA LEU A 276 14.89 -7.94 -8.17
C LEU A 276 14.18 -8.33 -9.48
N GLN A 277 12.96 -7.86 -9.72
CA GLN A 277 12.24 -8.10 -10.97
C GLN A 277 12.92 -7.39 -12.16
N MET A 278 13.40 -6.16 -11.97
CA MET A 278 14.16 -5.45 -13.00
C MET A 278 15.50 -6.12 -13.29
N ASP A 279 16.18 -6.64 -12.27
CA ASP A 279 17.42 -7.39 -12.42
C ASP A 279 17.21 -8.72 -13.13
N TYR A 280 16.15 -9.46 -12.75
CA TYR A 280 15.74 -10.69 -13.42
C TYR A 280 15.55 -10.50 -14.93
N LEU A 281 14.89 -9.42 -15.36
CA LEU A 281 14.74 -9.11 -16.79
C LEU A 281 16.09 -8.87 -17.48
N LYS A 282 17.02 -8.17 -16.82
CA LYS A 282 18.35 -7.90 -17.39
C LYS A 282 19.16 -9.19 -17.56
N VAL A 283 19.18 -10.04 -16.53
CA VAL A 283 19.88 -11.32 -16.55
C VAL A 283 19.28 -12.24 -17.62
N ALA A 284 17.95 -12.36 -17.67
CA ALA A 284 17.29 -13.18 -18.69
C ALA A 284 17.61 -12.73 -20.12
N VAL A 285 17.67 -11.41 -20.38
CA VAL A 285 18.08 -10.88 -21.70
C VAL A 285 19.55 -11.17 -21.99
N ALA A 286 20.44 -11.01 -21.01
CA ALA A 286 21.86 -11.31 -21.17
C ALA A 286 22.12 -12.80 -21.49
N ASP A 287 21.32 -13.69 -20.90
CA ASP A 287 21.36 -15.14 -21.12
C ASP A 287 20.57 -15.59 -22.37
N ALA A 288 20.04 -14.65 -23.17
CA ALA A 288 19.17 -14.92 -24.33
C ALA A 288 17.94 -15.79 -24.00
N LYS A 289 17.45 -15.72 -22.74
CA LYS A 289 16.24 -16.39 -22.29
C LYS A 289 15.00 -15.55 -22.57
N LYS A 290 13.87 -16.21 -22.83
CA LYS A 290 12.58 -15.53 -23.00
C LYS A 290 12.10 -14.97 -21.67
N THR A 291 11.76 -13.69 -21.62
CA THR A 291 11.21 -13.08 -20.41
C THR A 291 9.68 -13.29 -20.33
N PRO A 292 9.14 -13.62 -19.14
CA PRO A 292 7.70 -13.82 -18.96
C PRO A 292 6.90 -12.51 -19.05
N TYR A 293 7.54 -11.37 -18.76
CA TYR A 293 6.99 -10.02 -18.81
C TYR A 293 8.05 -9.00 -19.24
N SER A 294 7.65 -7.74 -19.36
CA SER A 294 8.52 -6.59 -19.68
C SER A 294 8.57 -5.60 -18.51
N SER A 295 9.48 -4.63 -18.59
CA SER A 295 9.60 -3.56 -17.60
C SER A 295 8.34 -2.69 -17.49
N GLU A 296 7.51 -2.63 -18.53
CA GLU A 296 6.21 -1.95 -18.52
C GLU A 296 5.24 -2.60 -17.53
N HIS A 297 5.25 -3.92 -17.42
CA HIS A 297 4.40 -4.65 -16.48
C HIS A 297 4.84 -4.45 -15.02
N ILE A 298 6.14 -4.26 -14.78
CA ILE A 298 6.65 -3.87 -13.45
C ILE A 298 6.20 -2.44 -13.10
N ARG A 299 6.20 -1.53 -14.09
CA ARG A 299 5.65 -0.18 -13.92
C ARG A 299 4.15 -0.19 -13.62
N GLU A 300 3.39 -1.06 -14.29
CA GLU A 300 1.97 -1.28 -14.00
C GLU A 300 1.76 -1.76 -12.56
N LEU A 301 2.53 -2.77 -12.15
CA LEU A 301 2.55 -3.25 -10.76
C LEU A 301 2.81 -2.12 -9.76
N LEU A 302 3.74 -1.21 -10.04
CA LEU A 302 4.06 -0.09 -9.14
C LEU A 302 2.89 0.89 -8.97
N LYS A 303 2.11 1.14 -10.03
CA LYS A 303 0.90 1.97 -9.97
C LYS A 303 -0.16 1.36 -9.05
N HIS A 304 -0.29 0.04 -9.08
CA HIS A 304 -1.25 -0.74 -8.31
C HIS A 304 -0.76 -1.16 -6.91
N CYS A 305 0.52 -0.93 -6.60
CA CYS A 305 1.10 -1.31 -5.32
C CYS A 305 0.70 -0.34 -4.19
N ILE A 306 0.05 -0.89 -3.16
CA ILE A 306 -0.38 -0.21 -1.93
C ILE A 306 0.45 -0.77 -0.77
N THR A 307 1.33 0.06 -0.23
CA THR A 307 2.24 -0.35 0.85
C THR A 307 1.59 -0.21 2.23
N LEU A 308 1.70 -1.24 3.07
CA LEU A 308 1.17 -1.27 4.44
C LEU A 308 2.30 -1.38 5.46
N ASN A 309 2.22 -0.63 6.56
CA ASN A 309 3.15 -0.82 7.68
C ASN A 309 2.77 -2.05 8.49
N TYR A 310 3.71 -2.56 9.29
CA TYR A 310 3.37 -3.61 10.23
C TYR A 310 2.34 -3.14 11.26
N GLY A 311 1.37 -4.00 11.58
CA GLY A 311 0.30 -3.73 12.54
C GLY A 311 -0.86 -2.89 11.98
N ASP A 312 -0.77 -2.37 10.76
CA ASP A 312 -1.88 -1.64 10.12
C ASP A 312 -2.95 -2.64 9.63
N THR A 313 -4.04 -2.79 10.39
CA THR A 313 -5.21 -3.54 9.94
C THR A 313 -5.93 -2.79 8.82
N THR A 314 -6.07 -3.44 7.67
CA THR A 314 -6.48 -2.81 6.42
C THR A 314 -7.51 -3.68 5.69
N ASP A 315 -8.66 -3.12 5.32
CA ASP A 315 -9.61 -3.81 4.45
C ASP A 315 -9.01 -3.98 3.03
N ILE A 316 -8.91 -5.22 2.55
CA ILE A 316 -8.26 -5.54 1.25
C ILE A 316 -9.21 -6.18 0.24
N ALA A 317 -10.30 -6.78 0.71
CA ALA A 317 -11.40 -7.30 -0.10
C ALA A 317 -12.70 -7.28 0.75
N PRO A 318 -13.89 -7.44 0.15
CA PRO A 318 -15.13 -7.55 0.92
C PRO A 318 -15.04 -8.65 1.99
N GLY A 319 -15.29 -8.28 3.25
CA GLY A 319 -15.19 -9.18 4.39
C GLY A 319 -13.80 -9.71 4.70
N VAL A 320 -12.71 -9.10 4.20
CA VAL A 320 -11.34 -9.54 4.52
C VAL A 320 -10.45 -8.35 4.89
N LYS A 321 -9.91 -8.42 6.11
CA LYS A 321 -8.90 -7.48 6.63
C LYS A 321 -7.54 -8.16 6.68
N LEU A 322 -6.51 -7.44 6.25
CA LEU A 322 -5.11 -7.84 6.29
C LEU A 322 -4.37 -7.07 7.38
N THR A 323 -3.56 -7.75 8.16
CA THR A 323 -2.51 -7.15 9.00
C THR A 323 -1.18 -7.83 8.68
N LEU A 324 -0.17 -7.03 8.33
CA LEU A 324 1.19 -7.52 8.14
C LEU A 324 1.96 -7.45 9.46
N HIS A 325 2.70 -8.49 9.78
CA HIS A 325 3.57 -8.55 10.97
C HIS A 325 5.00 -8.91 10.57
N ASN A 326 6.00 -8.58 11.40
CA ASN A 326 7.39 -8.94 11.11
C ASN A 326 7.57 -10.46 10.99
N ALA A 327 8.20 -10.92 9.91
CA ALA A 327 8.61 -12.31 9.70
C ALA A 327 10.08 -12.60 10.07
N GLY A 328 10.92 -11.58 10.26
CA GLY A 328 12.33 -11.75 10.64
C GLY A 328 13.24 -12.37 9.58
N HIS A 329 12.77 -12.55 8.34
CA HIS A 329 13.50 -13.21 7.26
C HIS A 329 14.41 -12.26 6.48
N ILE A 330 13.81 -11.26 5.83
CA ILE A 330 14.52 -10.21 5.09
C ILE A 330 13.91 -8.83 5.38
N LEU A 331 14.54 -7.76 4.89
CA LEU A 331 14.03 -6.41 5.10
C LEU A 331 12.62 -6.26 4.51
N GLY A 332 11.63 -6.05 5.37
CA GLY A 332 10.23 -5.92 4.98
C GLY A 332 9.45 -7.24 4.87
N SER A 333 10.06 -8.39 5.18
CA SER A 333 9.35 -9.68 5.16
C SER A 333 8.21 -9.72 6.17
N ALA A 334 7.04 -10.16 5.71
CA ALA A 334 5.81 -10.11 6.49
C ALA A 334 5.14 -11.47 6.65
N VAL A 335 4.69 -11.73 7.88
CA VAL A 335 3.62 -12.69 8.18
C VAL A 335 2.28 -11.99 7.90
N ALA A 336 1.46 -12.59 7.04
CA ALA A 336 0.17 -12.04 6.63
C ALA A 336 -0.97 -12.66 7.46
N HIS A 337 -1.58 -11.86 8.33
CA HIS A 337 -2.76 -12.24 9.11
C HIS A 337 -4.03 -11.76 8.41
N PHE A 338 -4.91 -12.69 8.07
CA PHE A 338 -6.20 -12.42 7.44
C PHE A 338 -7.32 -12.62 8.46
N HIS A 339 -8.09 -11.57 8.71
CA HIS A 339 -9.31 -11.61 9.49
C HIS A 339 -10.52 -11.59 8.55
N ILE A 340 -11.34 -12.65 8.60
CA ILE A 340 -12.41 -12.89 7.64
C ILE A 340 -13.78 -12.75 8.31
N GLY A 341 -14.66 -11.96 7.69
CA GLY A 341 -15.98 -11.58 8.19
C GLY A 341 -15.92 -10.84 9.52
N GLU A 342 -17.02 -10.88 10.27
CA GLU A 342 -17.10 -10.40 11.67
C GLU A 342 -16.47 -11.43 12.63
N GLY A 343 -15.22 -11.80 12.36
CA GLY A 343 -14.54 -12.88 13.05
C GLY A 343 -15.17 -14.24 12.78
N LEU A 344 -15.41 -14.57 11.51
CA LEU A 344 -15.76 -15.93 11.08
C LEU A 344 -14.56 -16.88 11.20
N TYR A 345 -13.41 -16.47 10.66
CA TYR A 345 -12.18 -17.25 10.65
C TYR A 345 -10.97 -16.32 10.53
N ASN A 346 -9.82 -16.72 11.07
CA ASN A 346 -8.56 -16.01 10.93
C ASN A 346 -7.49 -17.01 10.53
N ILE A 347 -6.83 -16.70 9.42
CA ILE A 347 -5.76 -17.53 8.87
C ILE A 347 -4.48 -16.70 8.77
N VAL A 348 -3.35 -17.33 9.08
CA VAL A 348 -2.03 -16.71 8.97
C VAL A 348 -1.22 -17.43 7.92
N PHE A 349 -0.70 -16.67 6.97
CA PHE A 349 0.32 -17.13 6.03
C PHE A 349 1.65 -16.56 6.48
N THR A 350 2.58 -17.44 6.84
CA THR A 350 3.87 -17.03 7.40
C THR A 350 4.78 -16.38 6.35
N GLY A 351 4.67 -16.81 5.09
CA GLY A 351 5.76 -16.66 4.13
C GLY A 351 7.01 -17.36 4.67
N ASP A 352 8.17 -16.92 4.21
CA ASP A 352 9.44 -17.28 4.83
C ASP A 352 9.62 -16.52 6.14
N ILE A 353 9.99 -17.25 7.20
CA ILE A 353 10.14 -16.69 8.54
C ILE A 353 11.44 -17.12 9.20
N LYS A 354 11.88 -16.32 10.17
CA LYS A 354 12.88 -16.73 11.14
C LYS A 354 12.43 -16.40 12.55
N TYR A 355 12.14 -17.44 13.34
CA TYR A 355 11.70 -17.30 14.74
C TYR A 355 12.87 -17.19 15.72
N GLU A 356 13.88 -16.41 15.34
CA GLU A 356 15.06 -16.14 16.16
C GLU A 356 15.56 -14.74 15.85
N ARG A 357 16.12 -14.07 16.86
CA ARG A 357 16.73 -12.76 16.66
C ARG A 357 18.00 -12.93 15.84
N THR A 358 18.12 -12.17 14.77
CA THR A 358 19.35 -12.08 13.97
C THR A 358 20.05 -10.74 14.22
N TRP A 359 21.17 -10.52 13.54
CA TRP A 359 21.85 -9.22 13.59
C TRP A 359 21.01 -8.08 12.99
N LEU A 360 20.13 -8.39 12.04
CA LEU A 360 19.36 -7.40 11.29
C LEU A 360 17.91 -7.29 11.75
N PHE A 361 17.30 -8.41 12.15
CA PHE A 361 15.85 -8.48 12.37
C PHE A 361 15.50 -9.16 13.69
N ASP A 362 14.42 -8.66 14.29
CA ASP A 362 13.75 -9.32 15.41
C ASP A 362 13.07 -10.64 14.96
N PRO A 363 12.80 -11.56 15.89
CA PRO A 363 12.09 -12.81 15.58
C PRO A 363 10.73 -12.57 14.92
N ALA A 364 10.29 -13.55 14.13
CA ALA A 364 8.95 -13.59 13.57
C ALA A 364 7.87 -13.44 14.66
N VAL A 365 6.80 -12.70 14.35
CA VAL A 365 5.65 -12.56 15.25
C VAL A 365 4.82 -13.84 15.22
N ASN A 366 4.49 -14.36 16.40
CA ASN A 366 3.56 -15.48 16.57
C ASN A 366 2.39 -15.17 17.53
N ARG A 367 2.22 -13.89 17.89
CA ARG A 367 1.12 -13.41 18.72
C ARG A 367 0.14 -12.64 17.86
N PHE A 368 -1.05 -13.18 17.71
CA PHE A 368 -2.15 -12.58 16.95
C PHE A 368 -3.38 -12.43 17.84
N PRO A 369 -4.30 -11.50 17.55
CA PRO A 369 -5.55 -11.37 18.31
C PRO A 369 -6.38 -12.66 18.30
N ARG A 370 -6.42 -13.34 17.15
CA ARG A 370 -7.09 -14.62 16.94
C ARG A 370 -6.49 -15.35 15.73
N VAL A 371 -6.39 -16.67 15.82
CA VAL A 371 -5.92 -17.58 14.77
C VAL A 371 -6.57 -18.93 15.02
N GLU A 372 -7.17 -19.49 13.97
CA GLU A 372 -7.77 -20.82 13.94
C GLU A 372 -6.91 -21.77 13.09
#